data_AF-A0A178WQB3-F1
#
_entry.id   AF-A0A178WQB3-F1
#
_cell.length_a   1.000
_cell.length_b   1.000
_cell.length_c   1.000
_cell.angle_alpha   90.00
_cell.angle_beta   90.00
_cell.angle_gamma   90.00
#
_symmetry.space_group_name_H-M   'P 1'
#
loop_
_entity.id
_entity.type
_entity.pdbx_description
1 polymer ?
#
loop_
_entity_poly.entity_id
_entity_poly.type
_entity_poly.pdbx_seq_one_letter_code
_entity_poly.pdbx_strand_id
1 'polypeptide(L)'
;MPDIPAPRTSTVAYGLSALDCHGRIADRTVFSALGWEPETRLVVNVTHATVVIVADPNGTLAMTGHGDLRLPAPVRHRCGLATGDRVLLSAHPDRGVLLAHPPAQLDRLLADAHSTLLDGDPA
;
A
#
# COMPACT_ATOMS: atom_id res chain seq x y z
N MET A 1 32.76 6.89 -6.69
CA MET A 1 31.67 7.41 -7.55
C MET A 1 30.39 6.79 -7.03
N PRO A 2 29.33 7.56 -6.72
CA PRO A 2 28.09 6.96 -6.22
C PRO A 2 27.50 6.04 -7.28
N ASP A 3 27.12 4.82 -6.88
CA ASP A 3 26.38 3.90 -7.74
C ASP A 3 24.96 4.44 -7.92
N ILE A 4 24.64 4.91 -9.12
CA ILE A 4 23.32 5.46 -9.43
C ILE A 4 22.50 4.32 -10.03
N PRO A 5 21.39 3.90 -9.38
CA PRO A 5 20.57 2.83 -9.91
C PRO A 5 20.02 3.21 -11.29
N ALA A 6 19.96 2.23 -12.18
CA ALA A 6 19.47 2.41 -13.54
C ALA A 6 18.04 2.97 -13.56
N PRO A 7 17.65 3.69 -14.64
CA PRO A 7 16.29 4.20 -14.78
C PRO A 7 15.23 3.13 -14.58
N ARG A 8 14.19 3.49 -13.83
CA ARG A 8 13.09 2.58 -13.47
C ARG A 8 12.34 2.16 -14.74
N THR A 9 12.16 0.85 -14.95
CA THR A 9 11.33 0.28 -16.03
C THR A 9 9.95 -0.18 -15.56
N SER A 10 9.72 -0.20 -14.25
CA SER A 10 8.45 -0.63 -13.64
C SER A 10 7.36 0.45 -13.76
N THR A 11 6.13 -0.01 -14.02
CA THR A 11 4.90 0.81 -14.05
C THR A 11 4.28 1.01 -12.66
N VAL A 12 4.87 0.43 -11.62
CA VAL A 12 4.32 0.49 -10.26
C VAL A 12 4.30 1.92 -9.75
N ALA A 13 3.12 2.39 -9.36
CA ALA A 13 2.92 3.68 -8.74
C ALA A 13 2.95 3.51 -7.21
N TYR A 14 3.76 4.32 -6.54
CA TYR A 14 3.89 4.29 -5.09
C TYR A 14 3.28 5.54 -4.46
N GLY A 15 2.68 5.36 -3.28
CA GLY A 15 2.14 6.45 -2.46
C GLY A 15 2.31 6.15 -0.97
N LEU A 16 2.21 7.16 -0.11
CA LEU A 16 2.33 7.01 1.34
C LEU A 16 1.23 7.80 2.03
N SER A 17 0.20 7.10 2.48
CA SER A 17 -1.02 7.72 2.99
C SER A 17 -1.25 7.36 4.45
N ALA A 18 -1.69 8.34 5.24
CA ALA A 18 -2.01 8.14 6.65
C ALA A 18 -3.38 7.46 6.78
N LEU A 19 -3.45 6.46 7.65
CA LEU A 19 -4.69 5.84 8.05
C LEU A 19 -5.39 6.70 9.10
N ASP A 20 -6.62 7.14 8.83
CA ASP A 20 -7.38 7.90 9.82
C ASP A 20 -8.06 7.00 10.89
N CYS A 21 -8.76 7.61 11.85
CA CYS A 21 -9.48 6.89 12.91
C CYS A 21 -10.62 5.99 12.40
N HIS A 22 -11.10 6.24 11.19
CA HIS A 22 -12.12 5.44 10.53
C HIS A 22 -11.55 4.38 9.59
N GLY A 23 -10.23 4.30 9.44
CA GLY A 23 -9.55 3.42 8.50
C GLY A 23 -9.54 3.92 7.05
N ARG A 24 -9.76 5.21 6.85
CA ARG A 24 -9.66 5.85 5.54
C ARG A 24 -8.19 5.94 5.12
N ILE A 25 -7.94 5.58 3.88
CA ILE A 25 -6.71 5.80 3.13
C ILE A 25 -7.09 6.63 1.90
N ALA A 26 -6.44 7.78 1.74
CA ALA A 26 -6.67 8.66 0.60
C ALA A 26 -5.36 8.86 -0.16
N ASP A 27 -5.29 8.30 -1.37
CA ASP A 27 -4.21 8.56 -2.31
C ASP A 27 -4.76 8.50 -3.74
N ARG A 28 -5.19 9.66 -4.22
CA ARG A 28 -5.84 9.77 -5.53
C ARG A 28 -4.88 9.37 -6.66
N THR A 29 -3.59 9.69 -6.54
CA THR A 29 -2.60 9.36 -7.57
C THR A 29 -2.45 7.86 -7.72
N VAL A 30 -2.35 7.12 -6.62
CA VAL A 30 -2.27 5.66 -6.63
C VAL A 30 -3.55 5.02 -7.15
N PHE A 31 -4.72 5.48 -6.71
CA PHE A 31 -5.99 4.89 -7.17
C PHE A 31 -6.28 5.19 -8.65
N SER A 32 -6.01 6.41 -9.11
CA SER A 32 -6.14 6.76 -10.53
C SER A 32 -5.14 6.00 -11.42
N ALA A 33 -3.95 5.65 -10.92
CA ALA A 33 -3.02 4.79 -11.66
C ALA A 33 -3.59 3.38 -11.91
N LEU A 34 -4.52 2.92 -11.07
CA LEU A 34 -5.26 1.66 -11.24
C LEU A 34 -6.55 1.83 -12.07
N GLY A 35 -6.88 3.06 -12.48
CA GLY A 35 -8.15 3.39 -13.12
C GLY A 35 -9.36 3.21 -12.20
N TRP A 36 -9.17 3.22 -10.88
CA TRP A 36 -10.26 3.09 -9.94
C TRP A 36 -10.92 4.44 -9.70
N GLU A 37 -12.24 4.45 -9.87
CA GLU A 37 -13.12 5.61 -9.69
C GLU A 37 -14.01 5.43 -8.45
N PRO A 38 -14.69 6.49 -7.96
CA PRO A 38 -15.72 6.34 -6.94
C PRO A 38 -16.69 5.19 -7.27
N GLU A 39 -17.13 4.47 -6.23
CA GLU A 39 -18.01 3.30 -6.34
C GLU A 39 -17.39 2.05 -6.98
N THR A 40 -16.14 2.10 -7.45
CA THR A 40 -15.41 0.90 -7.91
C THR A 40 -15.46 -0.16 -6.82
N ARG A 41 -15.97 -1.35 -7.18
CA ARG A 41 -16.11 -2.50 -6.28
C ARG A 41 -14.78 -3.23 -6.16
N LEU A 42 -14.41 -3.53 -4.92
CA LEU A 42 -13.12 -4.05 -4.53
C LEU A 42 -13.30 -5.25 -3.60
N VAL A 43 -12.44 -6.24 -3.75
CA VAL A 43 -12.25 -7.30 -2.75
C VAL A 43 -10.95 -7.06 -2.01
N VAL A 44 -11.00 -7.26 -0.69
CA VAL A 44 -9.84 -7.06 0.19
C VAL A 44 -9.46 -8.38 0.82
N ASN A 45 -8.20 -8.72 0.65
CA ASN A 45 -7.57 -9.86 1.30
C ASN A 45 -6.38 -9.39 2.13
N VAL A 46 -5.95 -10.21 3.07
CA VAL A 46 -4.72 -9.97 3.85
C VAL A 46 -3.84 -11.19 3.74
N THR A 47 -2.63 -10.96 3.25
CA THR A 47 -1.62 -11.99 2.99
C THR A 47 -0.29 -11.50 3.53
N HIS A 48 0.38 -12.29 4.39
CA HIS A 48 1.65 -11.90 5.03
C HIS A 48 1.62 -10.48 5.65
N ALA A 49 0.56 -10.17 6.41
CA ALA A 49 0.34 -8.85 7.02
C ALA A 49 0.30 -7.65 6.04
N THR A 50 0.18 -7.92 4.73
CA THR A 50 -0.03 -6.92 3.68
C THR A 50 -1.49 -6.99 3.24
N VAL A 51 -2.11 -5.83 3.07
CA VAL A 51 -3.46 -5.73 2.53
C VAL A 51 -3.37 -5.80 1.01
N VAL A 52 -4.09 -6.73 0.40
CA VAL A 52 -4.17 -6.94 -1.04
C VAL A 52 -5.56 -6.56 -1.50
N ILE A 53 -5.66 -5.62 -2.43
CA ILE A 53 -6.93 -5.06 -2.89
C ILE A 53 -6.97 -5.16 -4.41
N VAL A 54 -8.05 -5.72 -4.94
CA VAL A 54 -8.26 -5.85 -6.39
C VAL A 54 -9.68 -5.45 -6.75
N ALA A 55 -9.85 -4.93 -7.96
CA ALA A 55 -11.18 -4.64 -8.50
C ALA A 55 -11.94 -5.94 -8.77
N ASP A 56 -13.17 -6.02 -8.26
CA ASP A 56 -14.08 -7.14 -8.47
C ASP A 56 -15.51 -6.60 -8.46
N PRO A 57 -16.33 -6.80 -9.52
CA PRO A 57 -17.72 -6.36 -9.55
C PRO A 57 -18.58 -6.88 -8.39
N ASN A 58 -18.22 -8.03 -7.82
CA ASN A 58 -18.87 -8.65 -6.66
C ASN A 58 -18.17 -8.31 -5.33
N GLY A 59 -17.20 -7.40 -5.37
CA GLY A 59 -16.44 -6.94 -4.22
C GLY A 59 -17.35 -6.32 -3.15
N THR A 60 -17.10 -6.70 -1.90
CA THR A 60 -17.87 -6.22 -0.75
C THR A 60 -17.44 -4.83 -0.29
N LEU A 61 -16.23 -4.40 -0.66
CA LEU A 61 -15.75 -3.04 -0.43
C LEU A 61 -16.02 -2.20 -1.69
N ALA A 62 -16.27 -0.91 -1.51
CA ALA A 62 -16.32 0.03 -2.62
C ALA A 62 -15.44 1.24 -2.30
N MET A 63 -14.88 1.86 -3.33
CA MET A 63 -14.35 3.21 -3.20
C MET A 63 -15.47 4.16 -2.76
N THR A 64 -15.18 5.06 -1.84
CA THR A 64 -16.16 6.05 -1.40
C THR A 64 -16.43 7.07 -2.50
N GLY A 65 -17.51 7.85 -2.37
CA GLY A 65 -17.83 8.96 -3.28
C GLY A 65 -16.72 10.01 -3.40
N HIS A 66 -15.79 10.07 -2.43
CA HIS A 66 -14.65 10.97 -2.43
C HIS A 66 -13.41 10.38 -3.10
N GLY A 67 -13.48 9.14 -3.59
CA GLY A 67 -12.33 8.44 -4.17
C GLY A 67 -11.31 8.00 -3.12
N ASP A 68 -11.74 7.77 -1.87
CA ASP A 68 -10.91 7.19 -0.82
C ASP A 68 -11.34 5.76 -0.50
N LEU A 69 -10.46 5.04 0.20
CA LEU A 69 -10.67 3.66 0.58
C LEU A 69 -10.85 3.55 2.10
N ARG A 70 -11.95 2.94 2.55
CA ARG A 70 -12.17 2.66 3.96
C ARG A 70 -11.86 1.19 4.28
N LEU A 71 -10.74 0.95 4.94
CA LEU A 71 -10.35 -0.40 5.37
C LEU A 71 -11.30 -0.90 6.48
N PRO A 72 -11.91 -2.09 6.30
CA PRO A 72 -12.72 -2.72 7.34
C PRO A 72 -11.90 -2.95 8.62
N ALA A 73 -12.55 -2.82 9.78
CA ALA A 73 -11.88 -3.03 11.08
C ALA A 73 -11.15 -4.40 11.18
N PRO A 74 -11.71 -5.54 10.72
CA PRO A 74 -11.00 -6.83 10.77
C PRO A 74 -9.68 -6.82 9.98
N VAL A 75 -9.64 -6.12 8.84
CA VAL A 75 -8.43 -5.98 8.01
C VAL A 75 -7.37 -5.17 8.76
N ARG A 76 -7.77 -4.05 9.39
CA ARG A 76 -6.86 -3.22 10.19
C ARG A 76 -6.24 -4.00 11.33
N HIS A 77 -7.07 -4.73 12.09
CA HIS A 77 -6.61 -5.53 13.23
C HIS A 77 -5.66 -6.65 12.80
N ARG A 78 -5.97 -7.38 11.72
CA ARG A 78 -5.08 -8.43 11.19
C ARG A 78 -3.72 -7.91 10.74
N CYS A 79 -3.65 -6.66 10.32
CA CYS A 79 -2.43 -6.01 9.86
C CYS A 79 -1.73 -5.16 10.94
N GLY A 80 -2.29 -5.12 12.17
CA GLY A 80 -1.75 -4.29 13.25
C GLY A 80 -1.79 -2.79 12.98
N LEU A 81 -2.68 -2.34 12.09
CA LEU A 81 -2.79 -0.94 11.69
C LEU A 81 -3.47 -0.09 12.76
N ALA A 82 -2.80 0.99 13.16
CA ALA A 82 -3.29 2.01 14.07
C ALA A 82 -3.61 3.33 13.36
N THR A 83 -4.41 4.17 14.01
CA THR A 83 -4.66 5.53 13.52
C THR A 83 -3.37 6.34 13.50
N GLY A 84 -3.13 7.03 12.40
CA GLY A 84 -1.90 7.81 12.17
C GLY A 84 -0.80 7.02 11.47
N ASP A 85 -0.91 5.69 11.38
CA ASP A 85 0.05 4.89 10.63
C ASP A 85 0.11 5.33 9.17
N ARG A 86 1.32 5.51 8.66
CA ARG A 86 1.54 5.80 7.24
C ARG A 86 1.74 4.49 6.49
N VAL A 87 0.76 4.14 5.68
CA VAL A 87 0.73 2.91 4.90
C VAL A 87 1.37 3.17 3.54
N LEU A 88 2.39 2.38 3.19
CA LEU A 88 2.95 2.42 1.84
C LEU A 88 1.98 1.72 0.90
N LEU A 89 1.62 2.41 -0.16
CA LEU A 89 0.75 1.92 -1.22
C LEU A 89 1.60 1.60 -2.44
N SER A 90 1.42 0.41 -2.99
CA SER A 90 2.05 -0.03 -4.24
C SER A 90 0.94 -0.45 -5.21
N ALA A 91 0.61 0.43 -6.15
CA ALA A 91 -0.29 0.13 -7.24
C ALA A 91 0.46 -0.56 -8.38
N HIS A 92 -0.06 -1.70 -8.82
CA HIS A 92 0.42 -2.45 -9.98
C HIS A 92 -0.60 -2.35 -11.11
N PRO A 93 -0.54 -1.32 -11.98
CA PRO A 93 -1.53 -1.10 -13.04
C PRO A 93 -1.68 -2.32 -13.97
N ASP A 94 -0.57 -2.93 -14.35
CA ASP A 94 -0.54 -4.10 -15.24
C ASP A 94 -1.27 -5.33 -14.66
N ARG A 95 -1.53 -5.33 -13.34
CA ARG A 95 -2.24 -6.41 -12.63
C ARG A 95 -3.59 -5.97 -12.06
N GLY A 96 -3.91 -4.68 -12.05
CA GLY A 96 -5.08 -4.14 -11.36
C GLY A 96 -5.07 -4.38 -9.84
N VAL A 97 -3.88 -4.47 -9.23
CA VAL A 97 -3.70 -4.81 -7.81
C VAL A 97 -3.12 -3.62 -7.05
N LEU A 98 -3.69 -3.35 -5.88
CA LEU A 98 -3.10 -2.48 -4.87
C LEU A 98 -2.57 -3.32 -3.70
N LEU A 99 -1.32 -3.11 -3.34
CA LEU A 99 -0.74 -3.60 -2.09
C LEU A 99 -0.64 -2.44 -1.11
N ALA A 100 -1.17 -2.63 0.09
CA ALA A 100 -1.04 -1.70 1.20
C ALA A 100 -0.18 -2.35 2.29
N HIS A 101 1.02 -1.82 2.48
CA HIS A 101 2.03 -2.32 3.41
C HIS A 101 2.00 -1.49 4.71
N PRO A 102 1.58 -2.09 5.85
CA PRO A 102 1.67 -1.45 7.16
C PRO A 102 3.12 -1.18 7.56
N PRO A 103 3.37 -0.19 8.45
CA PRO A 103 4.72 0.09 8.97
C PRO A 103 5.44 -1.14 9.50
N ALA A 104 4.78 -1.95 10.34
CA ALA A 104 5.37 -3.16 10.91
C ALA A 104 5.79 -4.20 9.85
N GLN A 105 5.13 -4.21 8.68
CA GLN A 105 5.53 -5.08 7.58
C GLN A 105 6.69 -4.48 6.78
N LEU A 106 6.73 -3.15 6.62
CA LEU A 106 7.87 -2.46 6.02
C LEU A 106 9.14 -2.65 6.84
N ASP A 107 9.03 -2.55 8.17
CA ASP A 107 10.15 -2.79 9.09
C ASP A 107 10.78 -4.18 8.86
N ARG A 108 9.94 -5.21 8.68
CA ARG A 108 10.41 -6.57 8.35
C ARG A 108 11.05 -6.66 6.97
N LEU A 109 10.45 -6.03 5.95
CA LEU A 109 10.95 -6.09 4.58
C LEU A 109 12.28 -5.35 4.41
N LEU A 110 12.50 -4.31 5.22
CA LEU A 110 13.67 -3.44 5.12
C LEU A 110 14.74 -3.75 6.16
N ALA A 111 14.51 -4.69 7.09
CA ALA A 111 15.43 -5.00 8.18
C ALA A 111 16.86 -5.28 7.69
N ASP A 112 17.03 -6.19 6.73
CA ASP A 112 18.34 -6.58 6.20
C ASP A 112 19.03 -5.46 5.39
N ALA A 113 18.23 -4.67 4.66
CA ALA A 113 18.75 -3.52 3.92
C ALA A 113 19.21 -2.42 4.87
N HIS A 114 18.45 -2.18 5.94
CA HIS A 114 18.80 -1.20 6.95
C HIS A 114 19.99 -1.63 7.80
N SER A 115 20.12 -2.91 8.17
CA SER A 115 21.29 -3.37 8.93
C SER A 115 22.58 -3.07 8.17
N THR A 116 22.62 -3.42 6.88
CA THR A 116 23.79 -3.16 6.03
C THR A 116 24.15 -1.66 5.93
N LEU A 117 23.14 -0.79 5.90
CA LEU A 117 23.35 0.67 5.82
C LEU A 117 23.69 1.32 7.17
N LEU A 118 23.17 0.78 8.27
CA LEU A 118 23.35 1.31 9.62
C LEU A 118 24.61 0.77 10.31
N ASP A 119 25.00 -0.47 10.00
CA ASP A 119 26.21 -1.12 10.53
C ASP A 119 27.50 -0.59 9.87
N GLY A 120 27.36 0.22 8.82
CA GLY A 120 28.46 0.81 8.07
C GLY A 120 29.00 -0.13 6.99
N ASP A 121 29.28 0.42 5.81
CA ASP A 121 29.99 -0.28 4.74
C ASP A 121 31.33 -0.81 5.32
N PRO A 122 31.69 -2.10 5.18
CA PRO A 122 33.02 -2.56 5.56
C PRO A 122 34.05 -1.72 4.79
N ALA A 123 34.85 -0.96 5.57
CA ALA A 123 35.89 -0.06 5.09
C ALA A 123 36.93 -0.73 4.20
#